data_AF-A0A1Y1M1R6-F1
#
_entry.id   AF-A0A1Y1M1R6-F1
#
_cell.length_a   1.000
_cell.length_b   1.000
_cell.length_c   1.000
_cell.angle_alpha   90.00
_cell.angle_beta   90.00
_cell.angle_gamma   90.00
#
_symmetry.space_group_name_H-M   'P 1'
#
loop_
_entity.id
_entity.type
_entity.pdbx_description
1 polymer ?
#
loop_
_entity_poly.entity_id
_entity_poly.type
_entity_poly.pdbx_seq_one_letter_code
_entity_poly.pdbx_strand_id
1 'polypeptide(L)'
;MICLIARFVVSTLSKGVKVPITCKIRIFADLDKTIRYAKMLESAGCSMLTVHGRTKEQKGPLTGIADWSYVKAVRNAIKIPLISNGNIQCIQDLNRCIEETQVQGVMSAEGNLYNPAIFLGENPPAWEPALKYLDLVDIYPCPTSFVRGHLFKLFHHVLAIPNNNNLRIQLGAANTMGDFKKIVTHLREMYICYHEGREKWELTTEEGTENLILPPWLCQSYVRSPPEEHLQKTAVDNCNEHKRHYEDSDGNPISRKRMKKLRRIARRPEKPEMLASRSLERCSLCANPLGSKCEYKLCKKCCKDKCFTENLDCEGHRILVKTRREMAQYFSKKRSDTDAVTCVS
;
A
#
# COMPACT_ATOMS: atom_id res chain seq x y z
N MET A 1 -13.37 -9.18 20.25
CA MET A 1 -12.66 -7.93 20.59
C MET A 1 -12.69 -6.89 19.47
N ILE A 2 -12.19 -7.17 18.25
CA ILE A 2 -12.15 -6.16 17.15
C ILE A 2 -13.53 -5.63 16.75
N CYS A 3 -14.56 -6.50 16.63
CA CYS A 3 -15.91 -6.04 16.26
C CYS A 3 -16.53 -5.09 17.29
N LEU A 4 -16.26 -5.31 18.58
CA LEU A 4 -16.74 -4.44 19.65
C LEU A 4 -16.09 -3.05 19.60
N ILE A 5 -14.81 -2.99 19.30
CA ILE A 5 -14.09 -1.72 19.11
C ILE A 5 -14.68 -0.97 17.90
N ALA A 6 -14.89 -1.66 16.78
CA ALA A 6 -15.49 -1.04 15.59
C ALA A 6 -16.87 -0.47 15.86
N ARG A 7 -17.76 -1.23 16.53
CA ARG A 7 -19.08 -0.75 16.95
C ARG A 7 -19.00 0.49 17.84
N PHE A 8 -18.12 0.46 18.85
CA PHE A 8 -17.95 1.59 19.77
C PHE A 8 -17.48 2.85 19.04
N VAL A 9 -16.48 2.73 18.16
CA VAL A 9 -15.96 3.86 17.38
C VAL A 9 -17.05 4.43 16.47
N VAL A 10 -17.74 3.58 15.70
CA VAL A 10 -18.80 4.04 14.79
C VAL A 10 -19.94 4.70 15.55
N SER A 11 -20.41 4.11 16.66
CA SER A 11 -21.47 4.70 17.47
C SER A 11 -21.07 5.98 18.17
N THR A 12 -19.80 6.14 18.55
CA THR A 12 -19.31 7.37 19.16
C THR A 12 -19.23 8.49 18.12
N LEU A 13 -18.68 8.19 16.94
CA LEU A 13 -18.56 9.17 15.86
C LEU A 13 -19.93 9.57 15.32
N SER A 14 -20.83 8.61 15.05
CA SER A 14 -22.15 8.90 14.48
C SER A 14 -23.02 9.81 15.36
N LYS A 15 -22.83 9.76 16.68
CA LYS A 15 -23.49 10.65 17.65
C LYS A 15 -22.75 11.96 17.87
N GLY A 16 -21.43 11.98 17.66
CA GLY A 16 -20.55 13.09 18.02
C GLY A 16 -20.30 14.10 16.91
N VAL A 17 -20.49 13.73 15.64
CA VAL A 17 -20.25 14.62 14.49
C VAL A 17 -21.52 14.84 13.66
N LYS A 18 -21.59 16.00 13.00
CA LYS A 18 -22.74 16.38 12.14
C LYS A 18 -22.69 15.79 10.73
N VAL A 19 -21.54 15.24 10.32
CA VAL A 19 -21.35 14.67 8.98
C VAL A 19 -21.61 13.17 8.98
N PRO A 20 -22.15 12.59 7.88
CA PRO A 20 -22.40 11.15 7.80
C PRO A 20 -21.12 10.32 8.01
N ILE A 21 -21.21 9.29 8.84
CA ILE A 21 -20.10 8.35 9.07
C ILE A 21 -20.24 7.17 8.12
N THR A 22 -19.21 6.95 7.29
CA THR A 22 -19.16 5.83 6.36
C THR A 22 -18.12 4.81 6.81
N CYS A 23 -18.34 3.54 6.49
CA CYS A 23 -17.39 2.47 6.80
C CYS A 23 -16.92 1.78 5.52
N LYS A 24 -15.64 1.37 5.49
CA LYS A 24 -15.11 0.47 4.45
C LYS A 24 -14.57 -0.80 5.10
N ILE A 25 -15.06 -1.95 4.66
CA ILE A 25 -14.67 -3.25 5.21
C ILE A 25 -14.14 -4.19 4.13
N ARG A 26 -13.45 -5.24 4.58
CA ARG A 26 -13.16 -6.45 3.81
C ARG A 26 -14.07 -7.57 4.30
N ILE A 27 -14.35 -8.53 3.44
CA ILE A 27 -15.14 -9.72 3.80
C ILE A 27 -14.34 -10.64 4.74
N PHE A 28 -15.05 -11.46 5.52
CA PHE A 28 -14.47 -12.59 6.22
C PHE A 28 -14.58 -13.85 5.35
N ALA A 29 -13.82 -14.90 5.67
CA ALA A 29 -13.97 -16.20 5.02
C ALA A 29 -15.33 -16.87 5.29
N ASP A 30 -16.01 -16.45 6.36
CA ASP A 30 -17.37 -16.86 6.68
C ASP A 30 -18.36 -15.75 6.24
N LEU A 31 -19.30 -16.12 5.37
CA LEU A 31 -20.34 -15.25 4.83
C LEU A 31 -21.23 -14.68 5.94
N ASP A 32 -21.69 -15.52 6.87
CA ASP A 32 -22.59 -15.11 7.94
C ASP A 32 -21.90 -14.11 8.88
N LYS A 33 -20.61 -14.33 9.13
CA LYS A 33 -19.80 -13.37 9.88
C LYS A 33 -19.70 -12.02 9.18
N THR A 34 -19.58 -12.01 7.85
CA THR A 34 -19.58 -10.78 7.05
C THR A 34 -20.91 -10.04 7.17
N ILE A 35 -22.03 -10.75 7.03
CA ILE A 35 -23.38 -10.19 7.13
C ILE A 35 -23.63 -9.63 8.55
N ARG A 36 -23.33 -10.41 9.60
CA ARG A 36 -23.47 -9.97 10.99
C ARG A 36 -22.64 -8.70 11.27
N TYR A 37 -21.42 -8.64 10.73
CA TYR A 37 -20.56 -7.48 10.89
C TYR A 37 -21.12 -6.24 10.18
N ALA A 38 -21.66 -6.39 8.97
CA ALA A 38 -22.29 -5.29 8.24
C ALA A 38 -23.52 -4.73 8.99
N LYS A 39 -24.42 -5.60 9.48
CA LYS A 39 -25.59 -5.20 10.29
C LYS A 39 -25.19 -4.51 11.60
N MET A 40 -24.11 -4.98 12.23
CA MET A 40 -23.54 -4.34 13.43
C MET A 40 -23.04 -2.92 13.14
N LEU A 41 -22.42 -2.67 11.99
CA LEU A 41 -21.98 -1.32 11.60
C LEU A 41 -23.17 -0.41 11.27
N GLU A 42 -24.17 -0.92 10.54
CA GLU A 42 -25.42 -0.21 10.26
C GLU A 42 -26.10 0.23 11.56
N SER A 43 -26.36 -0.70 12.48
CA SER A 43 -26.96 -0.40 13.80
C SER A 43 -26.13 0.54 14.68
N ALA A 44 -24.82 0.63 14.44
CA ALA A 44 -23.94 1.59 15.13
C ALA A 44 -24.06 3.02 14.56
N GLY A 45 -24.84 3.24 13.50
CA GLY A 45 -25.03 4.55 12.87
C GLY A 45 -24.11 4.80 11.67
N CYS A 46 -23.59 3.75 11.03
CA CYS A 46 -22.97 3.87 9.72
C CYS A 46 -24.03 4.29 8.68
N SER A 47 -23.78 5.39 7.96
CA SER A 47 -24.71 5.93 6.97
C SER A 47 -24.55 5.32 5.58
N MET A 48 -23.37 4.77 5.26
CA MET A 48 -23.07 4.10 3.99
C MET A 48 -21.91 3.11 4.17
N LEU A 49 -22.03 1.91 3.60
CA LEU A 49 -21.02 0.86 3.74
C LEU A 49 -20.36 0.53 2.40
N THR A 50 -19.02 0.58 2.35
CA THR A 50 -18.24 0.03 1.24
C THR A 50 -17.72 -1.35 1.59
N VAL A 51 -17.98 -2.36 0.75
CA VAL A 51 -17.49 -3.72 0.95
C VAL A 51 -16.48 -4.08 -0.13
N HIS A 52 -15.25 -4.38 0.29
CA HIS A 52 -14.26 -4.99 -0.58
C HIS A 52 -14.45 -6.51 -0.55
N GLY A 53 -14.82 -7.11 -1.68
CA GLY A 53 -15.03 -8.56 -1.84
C GLY A 53 -13.77 -9.43 -1.69
N ARG A 54 -12.72 -8.95 -1.02
CA ARG A 54 -11.53 -9.73 -0.69
C ARG A 54 -11.35 -9.86 0.82
N THR A 55 -10.88 -11.01 1.26
CA THR A 55 -10.47 -11.23 2.65
C THR A 55 -9.20 -10.44 2.98
N LYS A 56 -8.81 -10.38 4.25
CA LYS A 56 -7.58 -9.70 4.68
C LYS A 56 -6.33 -10.42 4.16
N GLU A 57 -6.42 -11.72 3.97
CA GLU A 57 -5.35 -12.63 3.55
C GLU A 57 -5.08 -12.49 2.05
N GLN A 58 -6.08 -12.11 1.26
CA GLN A 58 -5.97 -11.80 -0.17
C GLN A 58 -5.24 -10.48 -0.42
N LYS A 59 -3.90 -10.55 -0.48
CA LYS A 59 -3.01 -9.40 -0.69
C LYS A 59 -1.75 -9.79 -1.46
N GLY A 60 -1.12 -8.81 -2.10
CA GLY A 60 0.15 -9.00 -2.81
C GLY A 60 0.00 -10.01 -3.95
N PRO A 61 0.84 -11.06 -4.01
CA PRO A 61 0.69 -12.11 -5.01
C PRO A 61 -0.57 -12.97 -4.84
N LEU A 62 -1.14 -13.03 -3.63
CA LEU A 62 -2.35 -13.80 -3.33
C LEU A 62 -3.63 -12.96 -3.46
N THR A 63 -3.59 -11.84 -4.21
CA THR A 63 -4.72 -10.90 -4.26
C THR A 63 -5.99 -11.55 -4.81
N GLY A 64 -5.88 -12.35 -5.87
CA GLY A 64 -7.01 -13.03 -6.49
C GLY A 64 -8.15 -12.09 -6.94
N ILE A 65 -9.29 -12.69 -7.27
CA ILE A 65 -10.51 -11.99 -7.67
C ILE A 65 -11.34 -11.67 -6.42
N ALA A 66 -11.98 -10.50 -6.42
CA ALA A 66 -12.93 -10.10 -5.41
C ALA A 66 -14.26 -10.83 -5.63
N ASP A 67 -14.76 -11.45 -4.58
CA ASP A 67 -16.00 -12.20 -4.59
C ASP A 67 -17.19 -11.25 -4.41
N TRP A 68 -17.89 -10.99 -5.52
CA TRP A 68 -19.08 -10.17 -5.56
C TRP A 68 -20.33 -10.87 -4.98
N SER A 69 -20.32 -12.19 -4.80
CA SER A 69 -21.42 -12.90 -4.14
C SER A 69 -21.59 -12.48 -2.67
N TYR A 70 -20.47 -12.25 -1.97
CA TYR A 70 -20.48 -11.70 -0.62
C TYR A 70 -21.03 -10.28 -0.59
N VAL A 71 -20.66 -9.46 -1.58
CA VAL A 71 -21.15 -8.09 -1.70
C VAL A 71 -22.67 -8.09 -1.88
N LYS A 72 -23.19 -8.94 -2.79
CA LYS A 72 -24.63 -9.13 -3.01
C LYS A 72 -25.36 -9.60 -1.75
N ALA A 73 -24.80 -10.57 -1.04
CA ALA A 73 -25.39 -11.07 0.19
C ALA A 73 -25.48 -9.99 1.28
N VAL A 74 -24.43 -9.16 1.42
CA VAL A 74 -24.46 -8.00 2.33
C VAL A 74 -25.45 -6.95 1.84
N ARG A 75 -25.51 -6.65 0.54
CA ARG A 75 -26.46 -5.71 -0.05
C ARG A 75 -27.90 -6.08 0.32
N ASN A 76 -28.25 -7.36 0.20
CA ASN A 76 -29.59 -7.87 0.53
C ASN A 76 -29.91 -7.82 2.03
N ALA A 77 -28.88 -7.75 2.89
CA ALA A 77 -29.03 -7.89 4.33
C ALA A 77 -29.11 -6.54 5.09
N ILE A 78 -28.68 -5.43 4.48
CA ILE A 78 -28.66 -4.09 5.09
C ILE A 78 -29.54 -3.09 4.31
N LYS A 79 -30.00 -2.05 4.99
CA LYS A 79 -30.89 -1.02 4.43
C LYS A 79 -30.14 0.22 3.94
N ILE A 80 -28.99 0.54 4.54
CA ILE A 80 -28.14 1.66 4.11
C ILE A 80 -27.52 1.43 2.73
N PRO A 81 -27.15 2.50 1.98
CA PRO A 81 -26.47 2.36 0.70
C PRO A 81 -25.17 1.54 0.81
N LEU A 82 -24.95 0.66 -0.17
CA LEU A 82 -23.76 -0.15 -0.28
C LEU A 82 -22.95 0.26 -1.52
N ILE A 83 -21.63 0.39 -1.35
CA ILE A 83 -20.67 0.55 -2.44
C ILE A 83 -19.84 -0.74 -2.56
N SER A 84 -19.80 -1.34 -3.76
CA SER A 84 -18.91 -2.46 -4.05
C SER A 84 -17.48 -1.99 -4.30
N ASN A 85 -16.48 -2.73 -3.82
CA ASN A 85 -15.08 -2.46 -4.10
C ASN A 85 -14.32 -3.75 -4.46
N GLY A 86 -13.39 -3.62 -5.41
CA GLY A 86 -12.53 -4.71 -5.86
C GLY A 86 -12.87 -5.16 -7.29
N ASN A 87 -11.83 -5.33 -8.11
CA ASN A 87 -11.92 -5.75 -9.52
C ASN A 87 -12.74 -4.82 -10.44
N ILE A 88 -12.83 -3.52 -10.14
CA ILE A 88 -13.37 -2.51 -11.06
C ILE A 88 -12.20 -1.85 -11.80
N GLN A 89 -11.90 -2.32 -13.02
CA GLN A 89 -10.75 -1.85 -13.80
C GLN A 89 -11.15 -1.03 -15.03
N CYS A 90 -12.36 -1.19 -15.53
CA CYS A 90 -12.94 -0.42 -16.63
C CYS A 90 -14.43 -0.12 -16.38
N ILE A 91 -15.05 0.65 -17.28
CA ILE A 91 -16.48 1.00 -17.20
C ILE A 91 -17.38 -0.24 -17.33
N GLN A 92 -16.94 -1.26 -18.09
CA GLN A 92 -17.67 -2.51 -18.25
C GLN A 92 -17.71 -3.31 -16.94
N ASP A 93 -16.63 -3.31 -16.16
CA ASP A 93 -16.62 -3.93 -14.83
C ASP A 93 -17.58 -3.24 -13.87
N LEU A 94 -17.72 -1.91 -13.97
CA LEU A 94 -18.69 -1.15 -13.19
C LEU A 94 -20.12 -1.63 -13.50
N ASN A 95 -20.48 -1.68 -14.78
CA ASN A 95 -21.81 -2.09 -15.22
C ASN A 95 -22.14 -3.51 -14.75
N ARG A 96 -21.22 -4.46 -14.98
CA ARG A 96 -21.35 -5.85 -14.52
C ARG A 96 -21.49 -5.95 -13.01
N CYS A 97 -20.67 -5.22 -12.26
CA CYS A 97 -20.72 -5.27 -10.81
C CYS A 97 -22.08 -4.78 -10.28
N ILE A 98 -22.63 -3.70 -10.83
CA ILE A 98 -23.94 -3.17 -10.43
C ILE A 98 -25.04 -4.18 -10.80
N GLU A 99 -25.01 -4.75 -12.01
CA GLU A 99 -25.97 -5.74 -12.47
C GLU A 99 -25.96 -6.99 -11.57
N GLU A 100 -24.79 -7.54 -11.27
CA GLU A 100 -24.66 -8.77 -10.49
C GLU A 100 -25.03 -8.58 -9.01
N THR A 101 -24.64 -7.44 -8.41
CA THR A 101 -24.71 -7.21 -6.96
C THR A 101 -25.85 -6.29 -6.50
N GLN A 102 -26.48 -5.54 -7.42
CA GLN A 102 -27.56 -4.60 -7.15
C GLN A 102 -27.19 -3.51 -6.11
N VAL A 103 -25.91 -3.12 -6.09
CA VAL A 103 -25.36 -2.07 -5.23
C VAL A 103 -25.65 -0.69 -5.79
N GLN A 104 -25.66 0.32 -4.91
CA GLN A 104 -25.93 1.71 -5.30
C GLN A 104 -24.73 2.38 -6.00
N GLY A 105 -23.54 1.78 -5.91
CA GLY A 105 -22.37 2.28 -6.61
C GLY A 105 -21.15 1.38 -6.46
N VAL A 106 -20.08 1.76 -7.14
CA VAL A 106 -18.80 1.06 -7.08
C VAL A 106 -17.67 2.01 -6.73
N MET A 107 -16.61 1.46 -6.15
CA MET A 107 -15.36 2.16 -5.85
C MET A 107 -14.22 1.45 -6.58
N SER A 108 -13.53 2.16 -7.47
CA SER A 108 -12.25 1.72 -8.02
C SER A 108 -11.10 2.36 -7.26
N ALA A 109 -9.96 1.65 -7.25
CA ALA A 109 -8.72 2.13 -6.64
C ALA A 109 -7.54 1.81 -7.55
N GLU A 110 -7.30 0.53 -7.82
CA GLU A 110 -6.17 0.12 -8.66
C GLU A 110 -6.34 0.54 -10.12
N GLY A 111 -7.54 0.39 -10.71
CA GLY A 111 -7.82 0.80 -12.09
C GLY A 111 -7.52 2.27 -12.36
N ASN A 112 -7.92 3.15 -11.42
CA ASN A 112 -7.64 4.59 -11.47
C ASN A 112 -6.15 4.94 -11.57
N LEU A 113 -5.25 4.08 -11.08
CA LEU A 113 -3.81 4.33 -11.17
C LEU A 113 -3.25 4.11 -12.59
N TYR A 114 -3.91 3.29 -13.40
CA TYR A 114 -3.50 2.97 -14.77
C TYR A 114 -4.31 3.75 -15.81
N ASN A 115 -5.58 4.00 -15.51
CA ASN A 115 -6.45 4.84 -16.31
C ASN A 115 -7.30 5.74 -15.38
N PRO A 116 -6.99 7.03 -15.20
CA PRO A 116 -7.79 7.92 -14.37
C PRO A 116 -9.14 8.30 -15.00
N ALA A 117 -9.37 7.98 -16.28
CA ALA A 117 -10.59 8.26 -17.02
C ALA A 117 -11.58 7.07 -17.02
N ILE A 118 -11.43 6.07 -16.13
CA ILE A 118 -12.28 4.87 -16.14
C ILE A 118 -13.78 5.17 -16.15
N PHE A 119 -14.21 6.24 -15.47
CA PHE A 119 -15.62 6.60 -15.33
C PHE A 119 -16.16 7.38 -16.52
N LEU A 120 -15.28 7.85 -17.41
CA LEU A 120 -15.65 8.43 -18.71
C LEU A 120 -15.76 7.35 -19.79
N GLY A 121 -15.26 6.13 -19.52
CA GLY A 121 -15.18 5.07 -20.53
C GLY A 121 -14.11 5.32 -21.59
N GLU A 122 -13.20 6.25 -21.34
CA GLU A 122 -12.15 6.66 -22.27
C GLU A 122 -10.81 5.99 -21.94
N ASN A 123 -9.97 5.84 -22.96
CA ASN A 123 -8.59 5.33 -22.83
C ASN A 123 -7.63 6.37 -23.44
N PRO A 124 -7.47 7.54 -22.81
CA PRO A 124 -6.63 8.59 -23.37
C PRO A 124 -5.17 8.14 -23.45
N PRO A 125 -4.36 8.76 -24.32
CA PRO A 125 -2.92 8.58 -24.28
C PRO A 125 -2.38 8.96 -22.91
N ALA A 126 -1.57 8.09 -22.30
CA ALA A 126 -1.15 8.19 -20.91
C ALA A 126 -0.41 9.50 -20.59
N TRP A 127 0.21 10.15 -21.58
CA TRP A 127 0.86 11.45 -21.39
C TRP A 127 -0.13 12.57 -21.07
N GLU A 128 -1.37 12.52 -21.54
CA GLU A 128 -2.36 13.57 -21.30
C GLU A 128 -2.77 13.67 -19.82
N PRO A 129 -3.27 12.59 -19.16
CA PRO A 129 -3.53 12.64 -17.73
C PRO A 129 -2.25 12.84 -16.92
N ALA A 130 -1.08 12.40 -17.39
CA ALA A 130 0.19 12.68 -16.71
C ALA A 130 0.50 14.18 -16.68
N LEU A 131 0.41 14.88 -17.81
CA LEU A 131 0.65 16.32 -17.88
C LEU A 131 -0.35 17.08 -17.01
N LYS A 132 -1.65 16.76 -17.12
CA LYS A 132 -2.69 17.34 -16.25
C LYS A 132 -2.40 17.10 -14.77
N TYR A 133 -1.96 15.89 -14.42
CA TYR A 133 -1.57 15.56 -13.04
C TYR A 133 -0.35 16.37 -12.59
N LEU A 134 0.68 16.53 -13.43
CA LEU A 134 1.86 17.32 -13.10
C LEU A 134 1.53 18.81 -12.94
N ASP A 135 0.63 19.36 -13.75
CA ASP A 135 0.15 20.73 -13.60
C ASP A 135 -0.60 20.91 -12.28
N LEU A 136 -1.40 19.91 -11.86
CA LEU A 136 -2.02 19.92 -10.53
C LEU A 136 -0.98 19.84 -9.40
N VAL A 137 0.12 19.11 -9.58
CA VAL A 137 1.21 19.04 -8.58
C VAL A 137 1.94 20.37 -8.45
N ASP A 138 2.06 21.15 -9.53
CA ASP A 138 2.63 22.50 -9.44
C ASP A 138 1.74 23.43 -8.60
N ILE A 139 0.42 23.30 -8.71
CA ILE A 139 -0.55 24.05 -7.89
C ILE A 139 -0.60 23.51 -6.45
N TYR A 140 -0.53 22.19 -6.29
CA TYR A 140 -0.65 21.48 -5.03
C TYR A 140 0.56 20.56 -4.79
N PRO A 141 1.70 21.10 -4.32
CA PRO A 141 2.94 20.35 -4.20
C PRO A 141 2.82 19.11 -3.31
N CYS A 142 3.40 18.00 -3.78
CA CYS A 142 3.50 16.76 -3.01
C CYS A 142 4.91 16.15 -3.11
N PRO A 143 5.26 15.21 -2.21
CA PRO A 143 6.53 14.49 -2.30
C PRO A 143 6.76 13.87 -3.69
N THR A 144 7.96 14.03 -4.23
CA THR A 144 8.35 13.51 -5.56
C THR A 144 8.24 11.99 -5.66
N SER A 145 8.29 11.27 -4.53
CA SER A 145 8.03 9.85 -4.46
C SER A 145 6.59 9.47 -4.85
N PHE A 146 5.61 10.33 -4.57
CA PHE A 146 4.21 10.10 -4.94
C PHE A 146 4.03 10.32 -6.44
N VAL A 147 4.57 11.43 -6.96
CA VAL A 147 4.60 11.73 -8.40
C VAL A 147 5.20 10.59 -9.19
N ARG A 148 6.43 10.17 -8.82
CA ARG A 148 7.11 9.04 -9.47
C ARG A 148 6.28 7.76 -9.40
N GLY A 149 5.68 7.48 -8.24
CA GLY A 149 4.84 6.30 -8.04
C GLY A 149 3.62 6.28 -8.97
N HIS A 150 2.93 7.42 -9.14
CA HIS A 150 1.79 7.54 -10.04
C HIS A 150 2.21 7.44 -11.51
N LEU A 151 3.30 8.09 -11.93
CA LEU A 151 3.80 7.98 -13.30
C LEU A 151 4.23 6.55 -13.65
N PHE A 152 4.83 5.79 -12.72
CA PHE A 152 5.12 4.37 -12.93
C PHE A 152 3.87 3.51 -13.14
N LYS A 153 2.73 3.92 -12.57
CA LYS A 153 1.45 3.22 -12.76
C LYS A 153 0.80 3.61 -14.08
N LEU A 154 0.75 4.91 -14.37
CA LEU A 154 0.15 5.42 -15.58
C LEU A 154 0.88 4.92 -16.84
N PHE A 155 2.21 4.87 -16.79
CA PHE A 155 3.05 4.37 -17.89
C PHE A 155 3.43 2.90 -17.76
N HIS A 156 2.70 2.12 -16.95
CA HIS A 156 3.09 0.74 -16.66
C HIS A 156 3.35 -0.09 -17.92
N HIS A 157 2.44 -0.02 -18.89
CA HIS A 157 2.49 -0.81 -20.13
C HIS A 157 3.63 -0.34 -21.04
N VAL A 158 3.77 0.98 -21.24
CA VAL A 158 4.91 1.56 -21.99
C VAL A 158 6.24 1.16 -21.35
N LEU A 159 6.37 1.24 -20.02
CA LEU A 159 7.60 0.94 -19.29
C LEU A 159 7.86 -0.56 -19.09
N ALA A 160 6.94 -1.43 -19.52
CA ALA A 160 7.13 -2.88 -19.56
C ALA A 160 7.85 -3.32 -20.83
N ILE A 161 7.80 -2.51 -21.89
CA ILE A 161 8.48 -2.77 -23.17
C ILE A 161 10.01 -2.69 -22.98
N PRO A 162 10.78 -3.71 -23.37
CA PRO A 162 12.24 -3.73 -23.25
C PRO A 162 12.94 -2.54 -23.91
N ASN A 163 12.46 -2.11 -25.08
CA ASN A 163 12.99 -0.96 -25.82
C ASN A 163 12.87 0.35 -25.03
N ASN A 164 11.91 0.44 -24.09
CA ASN A 164 11.71 1.59 -23.23
C ASN A 164 12.45 1.49 -21.88
N ASN A 165 13.37 0.53 -21.71
CA ASN A 165 14.07 0.36 -20.44
C ASN A 165 14.85 1.62 -20.03
N ASN A 166 15.35 2.42 -20.99
CA ASN A 166 16.00 3.69 -20.69
C ASN A 166 15.02 4.70 -20.05
N LEU A 167 13.80 4.85 -20.59
CA LEU A 167 12.75 5.68 -19.99
C LEU A 167 12.44 5.26 -18.55
N ARG A 168 12.37 3.95 -18.30
CA ARG A 168 12.14 3.39 -16.97
C ARG A 168 13.24 3.78 -15.97
N ILE A 169 14.50 3.71 -16.41
CA ILE A 169 15.66 4.11 -15.59
C ILE A 169 15.63 5.62 -15.32
N GLN A 170 15.35 6.43 -16.34
CA GLN A 170 15.23 7.88 -16.21
C GLN A 170 14.12 8.27 -15.23
N LEU A 171 12.93 7.68 -15.34
CA LEU A 171 11.84 7.91 -14.38
C LEU A 171 12.20 7.45 -12.97
N GLY A 172 12.94 6.36 -12.84
CA GLY A 172 13.48 5.88 -11.57
C GLY A 172 14.45 6.85 -10.91
N ALA A 173 15.23 7.59 -11.71
CA ALA A 173 16.24 8.54 -11.26
C ALA A 173 15.72 9.98 -11.13
N ALA A 174 14.60 10.32 -11.77
CA ALA A 174 14.00 11.66 -11.76
C ALA A 174 13.67 12.13 -10.33
N ASN A 175 14.01 13.38 -10.00
CA ASN A 175 13.78 13.94 -8.66
C ASN A 175 13.20 15.36 -8.67
N THR A 176 13.04 15.99 -9.84
CA THR A 176 12.45 17.33 -9.97
C THR A 176 11.21 17.30 -10.86
N MET A 177 10.34 18.32 -10.75
CA MET A 177 9.18 18.44 -11.65
C MET A 177 9.60 18.63 -13.11
N GLY A 178 10.71 19.33 -13.34
CA GLY A 178 11.31 19.46 -14.68
C GLY A 178 11.68 18.10 -15.27
N ASP A 179 12.26 17.19 -14.49
CA ASP A 179 12.59 15.84 -14.95
C ASP A 179 11.32 15.06 -15.35
N PHE A 180 10.29 15.10 -14.51
CA PHE A 180 9.04 14.40 -14.80
C PHE A 180 8.38 14.95 -16.06
N LYS A 181 8.25 16.28 -16.21
CA LYS A 181 7.67 16.89 -17.40
C LYS A 181 8.45 16.52 -18.66
N LYS A 182 9.80 16.55 -18.61
CA LYS A 182 10.66 16.12 -19.73
C LYS A 182 10.40 14.66 -20.12
N ILE A 183 10.31 13.75 -19.16
CA ILE A 183 10.05 12.32 -19.43
C ILE A 183 8.68 12.13 -20.07
N VAL A 184 7.65 12.82 -19.57
CA VAL A 184 6.29 12.72 -20.13
C VAL A 184 6.25 13.27 -21.56
N THR A 185 6.89 14.41 -21.82
CA THR A 185 6.98 15.00 -23.16
C THR A 185 7.76 14.09 -24.11
N HIS A 186 8.89 13.52 -23.67
CA HIS A 186 9.66 12.59 -24.48
C HIS A 186 8.86 11.34 -24.83
N LEU A 187 8.11 10.78 -23.88
CA LEU A 187 7.21 9.64 -24.13
C LEU A 187 6.13 10.02 -25.16
N ARG A 188 5.55 11.22 -25.07
CA ARG A 188 4.61 11.73 -26.09
C ARG A 188 5.27 11.78 -27.46
N GLU A 189 6.46 12.37 -27.58
CA GLU A 189 7.19 12.49 -28.86
C GLU A 189 7.46 11.13 -29.50
N MET A 190 7.78 10.11 -28.70
CA MET A 190 8.00 8.74 -29.19
C MET A 190 6.75 8.10 -29.80
N TYR A 191 5.57 8.42 -29.27
CA TYR A 191 4.33 7.70 -29.59
C TYR A 191 3.29 8.52 -30.36
N ILE A 192 3.49 9.82 -30.52
CA ILE A 192 2.50 10.72 -31.14
C ILE A 192 2.27 10.41 -32.62
N CYS A 193 3.30 10.03 -33.37
CA CYS A 193 3.16 9.67 -34.79
C CYS A 193 2.28 8.42 -34.97
N TYR A 194 2.42 7.42 -34.10
CA TYR A 194 1.56 6.24 -34.08
C TYR A 194 0.15 6.56 -33.62
N HIS A 195 -0.01 7.42 -32.61
CA HIS A 195 -1.32 7.80 -32.10
C HIS A 195 -2.16 8.56 -33.12
N GLU A 196 -1.54 9.45 -33.90
CA GLU A 196 -2.20 10.22 -34.97
C GLU A 196 -2.35 9.43 -36.27
N GLY A 197 -1.89 8.18 -36.33
CA GLY A 197 -1.97 7.32 -37.51
C GLY A 197 -1.01 7.71 -38.65
N ARG A 198 0.02 8.53 -38.36
CA ARG A 198 1.09 8.87 -39.32
C ARG A 198 2.04 7.70 -39.55
N GLU A 199 2.23 6.87 -38.54
CA GLU A 199 3.01 5.64 -38.60
C GLU A 199 2.19 4.45 -38.09
N LYS A 200 2.44 3.26 -38.64
CA LYS A 200 1.75 2.03 -38.24
C LYS A 200 2.48 1.40 -37.06
N TRP A 201 1.75 1.14 -35.98
CA TRP A 201 2.27 0.36 -34.85
C TRP A 201 1.99 -1.13 -35.05
N GLU A 202 3.03 -1.96 -35.08
CA GLU A 202 2.88 -3.42 -35.18
C GLU A 202 2.92 -4.04 -33.78
N LEU A 203 1.73 -4.39 -33.26
CA LEU A 203 1.45 -4.70 -31.85
C LEU A 203 2.17 -5.94 -31.29
N THR A 204 2.78 -6.78 -32.13
CA THR A 204 3.12 -8.17 -31.78
C THR A 204 4.62 -8.48 -31.76
N THR A 205 5.49 -7.54 -32.12
CA THR A 205 6.93 -7.82 -32.24
C THR A 205 7.74 -7.48 -30.98
N GLU A 206 7.17 -6.73 -30.04
CA GLU A 206 7.88 -6.33 -28.82
C GLU A 206 7.47 -7.19 -27.62
N GLU A 207 8.44 -7.90 -27.04
CA GLU A 207 8.27 -8.70 -25.83
C GLU A 207 7.59 -7.86 -24.71
N GLY A 208 6.55 -8.40 -24.08
CA GLY A 208 5.78 -7.68 -23.05
C GLY A 208 4.55 -6.90 -23.54
N THR A 209 4.29 -6.85 -24.85
CA THR A 209 3.04 -6.30 -25.42
C THR A 209 2.00 -7.38 -25.74
N GLU A 210 2.37 -8.65 -25.63
CA GLU A 210 1.61 -9.85 -26.06
C GLU A 210 0.18 -9.96 -25.51
N ASN A 211 -0.11 -9.33 -24.36
CA ASN A 211 -1.39 -9.40 -23.68
C ASN A 211 -2.15 -8.07 -23.63
N LEU A 212 -1.69 -7.05 -24.38
CA LEU A 212 -2.33 -5.74 -24.40
C LEU A 212 -3.47 -5.71 -25.41
N ILE A 213 -4.64 -5.26 -24.95
CA ILE A 213 -5.83 -5.08 -25.80
C ILE A 213 -5.71 -3.78 -26.61
N LEU A 214 -5.06 -2.77 -26.03
CA LEU A 214 -4.88 -1.46 -26.62
C LEU A 214 -3.39 -1.16 -26.84
N PRO A 215 -3.03 -0.25 -27.76
CA PRO A 215 -1.67 0.24 -27.88
C PRO A 215 -1.07 0.64 -26.53
N PRO A 216 0.22 0.37 -26.29
CA PRO A 216 0.83 0.45 -24.96
C PRO A 216 0.80 1.84 -24.34
N TRP A 217 0.75 2.90 -25.16
CA TRP A 217 0.66 4.28 -24.69
C TRP A 217 -0.75 4.73 -24.30
N LEU A 218 -1.79 3.96 -24.63
CA LEU A 218 -3.13 4.26 -24.15
C LEU A 218 -3.31 3.76 -22.72
N CYS A 219 -3.94 4.59 -21.89
CA CYS A 219 -4.36 4.20 -20.56
C CYS A 219 -5.26 2.97 -20.64
N GLN A 220 -4.85 1.86 -20.03
CA GLN A 220 -5.61 0.61 -20.04
C GLN A 220 -5.42 -0.16 -18.73
N SER A 221 -6.39 -1.00 -18.41
CA SER A 221 -6.39 -1.78 -17.17
C SER A 221 -5.15 -2.65 -17.01
N TYR A 222 -4.62 -2.76 -15.80
CA TYR A 222 -3.62 -3.76 -15.45
C TYR A 222 -4.28 -4.95 -14.77
N VAL A 223 -4.25 -6.09 -15.45
CA VAL A 223 -4.70 -7.38 -14.89
C VAL A 223 -3.51 -8.10 -14.30
N ARG A 224 -3.60 -8.41 -13.01
CA ARG A 224 -2.57 -9.20 -12.32
C ARG A 224 -2.70 -10.66 -12.69
N SER A 225 -1.55 -11.34 -12.82
CA SER A 225 -1.51 -12.81 -12.86
C SER A 225 -2.31 -13.42 -11.70
N PRO A 226 -3.03 -14.52 -11.96
CA PRO A 226 -3.71 -15.27 -10.92
C PRO A 226 -2.74 -15.78 -9.83
N PRO A 227 -3.19 -15.92 -8.58
CA PRO A 227 -2.36 -16.47 -7.50
C PRO A 227 -1.75 -17.84 -7.84
N GLU A 228 -2.45 -18.67 -8.59
CA GLU A 228 -2.03 -20.02 -8.99
C GLU A 228 -0.74 -19.97 -9.82
N GLU A 229 -0.67 -19.04 -10.77
CA GLU A 229 0.53 -18.85 -11.61
C GLU A 229 1.73 -18.39 -10.77
N HIS A 230 1.49 -17.55 -9.76
CA HIS A 230 2.55 -17.12 -8.85
C HIS A 230 3.03 -18.26 -7.95
N LEU A 231 2.11 -19.09 -7.45
CA LEU A 231 2.43 -20.27 -6.64
C LEU A 231 3.22 -21.29 -7.46
N GLN A 232 2.86 -21.51 -8.72
CA GLN A 232 3.61 -22.36 -9.65
C GLN A 232 5.03 -21.82 -9.89
N LYS A 233 5.17 -20.53 -10.22
CA LYS A 233 6.50 -19.89 -10.38
C LYS A 233 7.34 -20.02 -9.11
N THR A 234 6.75 -19.84 -7.93
CA THR A 234 7.45 -20.00 -6.64
C THR A 234 7.82 -21.46 -6.37
N ALA A 235 6.97 -22.42 -6.74
CA ALA A 235 7.26 -23.84 -6.60
C ALA A 235 8.39 -24.29 -7.54
N VAL A 236 8.40 -23.81 -8.78
CA VAL A 236 9.48 -24.05 -9.75
C VAL A 236 10.78 -23.39 -9.28
N ASP A 237 10.74 -22.15 -8.79
CA ASP A 237 11.91 -21.47 -8.22
C ASP A 237 12.45 -22.23 -6.99
N ASN A 238 11.58 -22.82 -6.15
CA ASN A 238 11.99 -23.65 -5.02
C ASN A 238 12.57 -25.00 -5.45
N CYS A 239 12.13 -25.59 -6.57
CA CYS A 239 12.75 -26.79 -7.16
C CYS A 239 14.09 -26.48 -7.83
N ASN A 240 14.25 -25.27 -8.38
CA ASN A 240 15.50 -24.77 -8.96
C ASN A 240 16.37 -24.00 -7.95
N GLU A 241 16.09 -24.09 -6.64
CA GLU A 241 16.98 -23.58 -5.60
C GLU A 241 18.25 -24.45 -5.50
N HIS A 242 19.14 -24.31 -6.48
CA HIS A 242 20.51 -23.97 -6.08
C HIS A 242 20.38 -22.66 -5.30
N LYS A 243 20.27 -22.74 -3.97
CA LYS A 243 20.37 -21.59 -3.07
C LYS A 243 21.54 -20.76 -3.58
N ARG A 244 21.27 -19.60 -4.19
CA ARG A 244 22.33 -18.70 -4.62
C ARG A 244 23.08 -18.29 -3.36
N HIS A 245 24.21 -18.94 -3.11
CA HIS A 245 25.13 -18.61 -2.04
C HIS A 245 25.68 -17.24 -2.39
N TYR A 246 25.24 -16.22 -1.67
CA TYR A 246 25.88 -14.91 -1.76
C TYR A 246 27.03 -14.95 -0.78
N GLU A 247 28.23 -14.64 -1.21
CA GLU A 247 29.40 -14.56 -0.34
C GLU A 247 29.78 -13.09 -0.12
N ASP A 248 30.38 -12.76 1.02
CA ASP A 248 31.08 -11.48 1.20
C ASP A 248 32.47 -11.51 0.54
N SER A 249 33.21 -10.40 0.63
CA SER A 249 34.57 -10.28 0.05
C SER A 249 35.56 -11.31 0.60
N ASP A 250 35.24 -11.90 1.75
CA ASP A 250 36.07 -12.87 2.47
C ASP A 250 35.55 -14.31 2.27
N GLY A 251 34.63 -14.53 1.32
CA GLY A 251 34.08 -15.85 0.98
C GLY A 251 33.03 -16.39 1.94
N ASN A 252 32.56 -15.60 2.92
CA ASN A 252 31.57 -16.10 3.88
C ASN A 252 30.14 -15.99 3.34
N PRO A 253 29.28 -16.99 3.56
CA PRO A 253 27.90 -16.95 3.12
C PRO A 253 27.10 -15.83 3.83
N ILE A 254 26.48 -14.97 3.04
CA ILE A 254 25.67 -13.82 3.46
C ILE A 254 24.25 -13.89 2.91
N SER A 255 23.30 -13.29 3.64
CA SER A 255 21.92 -13.18 3.15
C SER A 255 21.77 -12.17 2.01
N ARG A 256 20.77 -12.37 1.14
CA ARG A 256 20.42 -11.43 0.04
C ARG A 256 20.19 -9.99 0.53
N LYS A 257 19.69 -9.81 1.76
CA LYS A 257 19.53 -8.48 2.40
C LYS A 257 20.89 -7.84 2.73
N ARG A 258 21.85 -8.62 3.27
CA ARG A 258 23.21 -8.16 3.59
C ARG A 258 23.97 -7.81 2.31
N MET A 259 23.88 -8.62 1.27
CA MET A 259 24.49 -8.35 -0.04
C MET A 259 23.96 -7.04 -0.67
N LYS A 260 22.63 -6.83 -0.69
CA LYS A 260 22.04 -5.57 -1.20
C LYS A 260 22.48 -4.34 -0.38
N LYS A 261 22.68 -4.50 0.93
CA LYS A 261 23.21 -3.43 1.79
C LYS A 261 24.67 -3.12 1.46
N LEU A 262 25.53 -4.14 1.31
CA LEU A 262 26.93 -3.98 0.94
C LEU A 262 27.09 -3.32 -0.44
N ARG A 263 26.32 -3.73 -1.45
CA ARG A 263 26.31 -3.09 -2.78
C ARG A 263 25.87 -1.62 -2.73
N ARG A 264 24.94 -1.25 -1.84
CA ARG A 264 24.54 0.15 -1.64
C ARG A 264 25.65 0.98 -0.99
N ILE A 265 26.42 0.37 -0.08
CA ILE A 265 27.56 1.00 0.58
C ILE A 265 28.70 1.21 -0.44
N ALA A 266 29.02 0.18 -1.23
CA ALA A 266 30.08 0.24 -2.25
C ALA A 266 29.81 1.27 -3.36
N ARG A 267 28.55 1.57 -3.67
CA ARG A 267 28.14 2.60 -4.65
C ARG A 267 28.24 4.04 -4.14
N ARG A 268 28.68 4.25 -2.90
CA ARG A 268 28.97 5.58 -2.33
C ARG A 268 30.39 5.58 -1.71
N PRO A 269 31.44 5.53 -2.55
CA PRO A 269 32.82 5.46 -2.06
C PRO A 269 33.29 6.75 -1.39
N GLU A 270 32.77 7.92 -1.78
CA GLU A 270 33.17 9.20 -1.18
C GLU A 270 32.03 9.87 -0.41
N LYS A 271 32.32 10.14 0.86
CA LYS A 271 31.55 11.03 1.71
C LYS A 271 32.35 12.34 1.73
N PRO A 272 31.77 13.51 1.40
CA PRO A 272 32.50 14.77 1.45
C PRO A 272 33.13 14.94 2.84
N GLU A 273 34.42 15.26 2.87
CA GLU A 273 35.16 15.51 4.10
C GLU A 273 34.58 16.70 4.87
N MET A 274 34.84 16.66 6.18
CA MET A 274 34.44 17.61 7.22
C MET A 274 32.99 17.51 7.70
N LEU A 275 32.78 16.60 8.67
CA LEU A 275 32.16 16.94 9.95
C LEU A 275 32.85 16.09 11.02
N ALA A 276 33.49 16.76 11.97
CA ALA A 276 34.32 16.20 13.03
C ALA A 276 33.84 14.84 13.55
N SER A 277 34.77 13.90 13.76
CA SER A 277 34.50 12.66 14.48
C SER A 277 34.04 13.01 15.90
N ARG A 278 32.73 13.15 16.09
CA ARG A 278 32.16 13.11 17.43
C ARG A 278 32.51 11.73 17.96
N SER A 279 33.39 11.68 18.95
CA SER A 279 33.59 10.48 19.76
C SER A 279 32.23 10.14 20.36
N LEU A 280 31.54 9.18 19.73
CA LEU A 280 30.33 8.63 20.30
C LEU A 280 30.80 7.86 21.52
N GLU A 281 30.59 8.44 22.71
CA GLU A 281 30.76 7.74 23.98
C GLU A 281 30.10 6.37 23.86
N ARG A 282 30.74 5.34 24.43
CA ARG A 282 30.23 3.98 24.36
C ARG A 282 29.26 3.75 25.52
N CYS A 283 28.28 2.88 25.30
CA CYS A 283 27.39 2.41 26.34
C CYS A 283 28.20 1.77 27.48
N SER A 284 27.91 2.10 28.73
CA SER A 284 28.61 1.51 29.89
C SER A 284 28.44 0.00 30.00
N LEU A 285 27.35 -0.55 29.44
CA LEU A 285 27.01 -1.97 29.51
C LEU A 285 27.40 -2.79 28.27
N CYS A 286 27.82 -2.17 27.16
CA CYS A 286 28.21 -2.90 25.94
C CYS A 286 29.00 -2.05 24.94
N ALA A 287 29.56 -2.67 23.90
CA ALA A 287 30.34 -1.98 22.87
C ALA A 287 29.50 -1.08 21.91
N ASN A 288 28.18 -0.97 22.09
CA ASN A 288 27.35 -0.13 21.23
C ASN A 288 27.50 1.36 21.57
N PRO A 289 27.32 2.26 20.58
CA PRO A 289 27.27 3.70 20.83
C PRO A 289 26.18 4.10 21.82
N LEU A 290 26.48 5.10 22.65
CA LEU A 290 25.53 5.73 23.57
C LEU A 290 24.35 6.32 22.79
N GLY A 291 23.14 6.17 23.31
CA GLY A 291 21.99 6.91 22.80
C GLY A 291 22.16 8.40 23.09
N SER A 292 22.24 9.23 22.05
CA SER A 292 22.52 10.68 22.17
C SER A 292 21.51 11.46 23.01
N LYS A 293 20.32 10.90 23.26
CA LYS A 293 19.27 11.50 24.08
C LYS A 293 18.88 10.62 25.27
N CYS A 294 19.61 9.54 25.55
CA CYS A 294 19.25 8.60 26.59
C CYS A 294 19.47 9.20 27.98
N GLU A 295 18.41 9.26 28.79
CA GLU A 295 18.49 9.70 30.20
C GLU A 295 19.43 8.84 31.04
N TYR A 296 19.51 7.54 30.73
CA TYR A 296 20.32 6.58 31.49
C TYR A 296 21.74 6.43 30.97
N LYS A 297 22.15 7.21 29.96
CA LYS A 297 23.47 7.07 29.31
C LYS A 297 23.73 5.61 28.91
N LEU A 298 22.80 5.01 28.17
CA LEU A 298 22.92 3.66 27.63
C LEU A 298 22.63 3.65 26.12
N CYS A 299 23.02 2.58 25.43
CA CYS A 299 22.50 2.31 24.10
C CYS A 299 21.00 1.92 24.16
N LYS A 300 20.29 2.02 23.04
CA LYS A 300 18.84 1.74 22.99
C LYS A 300 18.46 0.35 23.51
N LYS A 301 19.27 -0.68 23.26
CA LYS A 301 19.01 -2.05 23.70
C LYS A 301 19.14 -2.16 25.23
N CYS A 302 20.31 -1.82 25.77
CA CYS A 302 20.55 -1.85 27.22
C CYS A 302 19.62 -0.93 28.00
N CYS A 303 19.28 0.25 27.46
CA CYS A 303 18.29 1.15 28.03
C CYS A 303 16.91 0.49 28.13
N LYS A 304 16.48 -0.25 27.09
CA LYS A 304 15.20 -0.96 27.07
C LYS A 304 15.16 -2.06 28.13
N ASP A 305 16.24 -2.82 28.25
CA ASP A 305 16.32 -3.91 29.22
C ASP A 305 16.31 -3.35 30.65
N LYS A 306 17.06 -2.28 30.92
CA LYS A 306 17.03 -1.56 32.20
C LYS A 306 15.63 -1.02 32.52
N CYS A 307 14.99 -0.30 31.59
CA CYS A 307 13.63 0.23 31.78
C CYS A 307 12.61 -0.88 32.06
N PHE A 308 12.79 -2.07 31.46
CA PHE A 308 11.90 -3.20 31.67
C PHE A 308 12.07 -3.83 33.06
N THR A 309 13.31 -4.08 33.46
CA THR A 309 13.65 -4.72 34.74
C THR A 309 13.37 -3.81 35.92
N GLU A 310 13.75 -2.53 35.83
CA GLU A 310 13.64 -1.57 36.94
C GLU A 310 12.32 -0.78 36.93
N ASN A 311 11.42 -1.07 35.99
CA ASN A 311 10.12 -0.40 35.86
C ASN A 311 10.24 1.12 35.69
N LEU A 312 11.01 1.55 34.68
CA LEU A 312 11.31 2.95 34.39
C LEU A 312 10.92 3.35 32.96
N ASP A 313 10.93 4.65 32.69
CA ASP A 313 10.70 5.24 31.37
C ASP A 313 11.96 5.97 30.88
N CYS A 314 12.17 6.03 29.57
CA CYS A 314 13.19 6.87 28.96
C CYS A 314 12.56 7.66 27.81
N GLU A 315 12.39 8.96 27.98
CA GLU A 315 11.86 9.88 26.98
C GLU A 315 12.79 9.92 25.76
N GLY A 316 14.10 9.95 26.03
CA GLY A 316 15.17 9.91 25.04
C GLY A 316 15.06 8.83 23.98
N HIS A 317 14.81 7.59 24.42
CA HIS A 317 14.60 6.44 23.54
C HIS A 317 13.12 6.15 23.24
N ARG A 318 12.20 6.95 23.79
CA ARG A 318 10.75 6.76 23.76
C ARG A 318 10.32 5.37 24.27
N ILE A 319 10.89 4.97 25.40
CA ILE A 319 10.61 3.71 26.09
C ILE A 319 9.71 4.06 27.27
N LEU A 320 8.46 3.61 27.25
CA LEU A 320 7.44 3.99 28.25
C LEU A 320 6.95 2.73 29.00
N VAL A 321 7.84 2.01 29.68
CA VAL A 321 7.47 0.77 30.38
C VAL A 321 6.64 1.05 31.63
N LYS A 322 7.08 1.99 32.49
CA LYS A 322 6.39 2.38 33.72
C LYS A 322 5.01 2.94 33.40
N THR A 323 4.93 3.95 32.53
CA THR A 323 3.66 4.56 32.12
C THR A 323 2.68 3.53 31.55
N ARG A 324 3.17 2.57 30.73
CA ARG A 324 2.29 1.52 30.17
C ARG A 324 1.80 0.52 31.21
N ARG A 325 2.62 0.17 32.21
CA ARG A 325 2.22 -0.72 33.30
C ARG A 325 1.20 -0.03 34.22
N GLU A 326 1.39 1.25 34.53
CA GLU A 326 0.42 2.04 35.29
C GLU A 326 -0.92 2.17 34.56
N MET A 327 -0.90 2.45 33.25
CA MET A 327 -2.11 2.42 32.42
C MET A 327 -2.80 1.04 32.45
N ALA A 328 -2.05 -0.05 32.31
CA ALA A 328 -2.61 -1.40 32.36
C ALA A 328 -3.28 -1.69 33.71
N GLN A 329 -2.68 -1.28 34.82
CA GLN A 329 -3.27 -1.40 36.16
C GLN A 329 -4.53 -0.55 36.32
N TYR A 330 -4.51 0.70 35.85
CA TYR A 330 -5.68 1.59 35.85
C TYR A 330 -6.87 0.97 35.09
N PHE A 331 -6.63 0.46 33.88
CA PHE A 331 -7.69 -0.16 33.08
C PHE A 331 -8.16 -1.50 33.65
N SER A 332 -7.29 -2.24 34.36
CA SER A 332 -7.68 -3.47 35.06
C SER A 332 -8.60 -3.18 36.24
N LYS A 333 -8.27 -2.17 37.07
CA LYS A 333 -9.13 -1.74 38.19
C LYS A 333 -10.48 -1.21 37.71
N LYS A 334 -10.47 -0.40 36.64
CA LYS A 334 -11.72 0.10 36.04
C LYS A 334 -12.62 -1.02 35.52
N ARG A 335 -12.05 -2.16 35.06
CA ARG A 335 -12.81 -3.35 34.66
C ARG A 335 -13.43 -4.08 35.86
N SER A 336 -12.66 -4.29 36.93
CA SER A 336 -13.20 -4.93 38.15
C SER A 336 -14.31 -4.09 38.79
N ASP A 337 -14.21 -2.76 38.74
CA ASP A 337 -15.24 -1.86 39.28
C ASP A 337 -16.53 -1.91 38.43
N THR A 338 -16.42 -2.02 37.10
CA THR A 338 -17.60 -2.21 36.23
C THR A 338 -18.23 -3.59 36.39
N ASP A 339 -17.44 -4.64 36.61
CA ASP A 339 -17.95 -6.01 36.79
C ASP A 339 -18.63 -6.18 38.16
N ALA A 340 -18.15 -5.47 39.20
CA ALA A 340 -18.77 -5.45 40.53
C ALA A 340 -20.14 -4.75 40.54
N VAL A 341 -20.33 -3.70 39.72
CA VAL A 341 -21.61 -2.98 39.59
C VAL A 341 -22.65 -3.83 38.83
N THR A 342 -22.23 -4.75 37.97
CA THR A 342 -23.15 -5.63 37.22
C THR A 342 -23.58 -6.90 37.95
N CYS A 343 -22.98 -7.22 39.10
CA CYS A 343 -23.37 -8.37 39.93
C CYS A 343 -24.34 -8.01 41.07
N VAL A 344 -24.66 -6.72 41.26
CA VAL A 344 -25.65 -6.24 42.24
C VAL A 344 -26.71 -5.41 41.52
N SER A 345 -27.47 -6.06 40.63
CA SER A 345 -28.71 -5.52 40.05
C SER A 345 -29.55 -6.64 39.46
#